data_AF-A0A6I1QZ91-F1
#
_entry.id   AF-A0A6I1QZ91-F1
#
_cell.length_a   1.000
_cell.length_b   1.000
_cell.length_c   1.000
_cell.angle_alpha   90.00
_cell.angle_beta   90.00
_cell.angle_gamma   90.00
#
_symmetry.space_group_name_H-M   'P 1'
#
loop_
_entity.id
_entity.type
_entity.pdbx_description
1 polymer ?
#
loop_
_entity_poly.entity_id
_entity_poly.type
_entity_poly.pdbx_seq_one_letter_code
_entity_poly.pdbx_strand_id
1 'polypeptide(L)' 'MTRQNSEAEKFRSMSDNELESEVEEVRKRLFQLRLQSSTRQLENYRELRRVRRQVARLQTLSRERRPAQEAR' A
#
# COMPACT_ATOMS: atom_id res chain seq x y z
N MET A 1 -15.67 -14.51 7.81
CA MET A 1 -15.39 -13.27 7.05
C MET A 1 -14.79 -12.24 8.00
N THR A 2 -13.48 -12.30 8.22
CA THR A 2 -12.77 -11.41 9.16
C THR A 2 -12.34 -10.13 8.45
N ARG A 3 -12.79 -8.99 8.98
CA ARG A 3 -12.59 -7.63 8.47
C ARG A 3 -11.10 -7.27 8.36
N GLN A 4 -10.72 -6.69 7.23
CA GLN A 4 -9.46 -5.96 6.99
C GLN A 4 -9.39 -4.65 7.81
N ASN A 5 -9.67 -4.67 9.12
CA ASN A 5 -9.58 -3.46 9.96
C ASN A 5 -8.16 -3.22 10.49
N SER A 6 -7.33 -4.27 10.67
CA SER A 6 -6.02 -4.14 11.31
C SER A 6 -4.94 -3.47 10.46
N GLU A 7 -4.98 -3.59 9.13
CA GLU A 7 -3.97 -2.95 8.26
C GLU A 7 -4.15 -1.42 8.20
N ALA A 8 -5.40 -0.95 8.18
CA ALA A 8 -5.68 0.49 8.14
C ALA A 8 -5.29 1.20 9.43
N GLU A 9 -5.49 0.55 10.58
CA GLU A 9 -5.04 1.06 11.89
C GLU A 9 -3.51 1.12 11.97
N LYS A 10 -2.82 0.08 11.47
CA LYS A 10 -1.34 0.06 11.41
C LYS A 10 -0.77 1.21 10.58
N PHE A 11 -1.35 1.49 9.41
CA PHE A 11 -0.89 2.61 8.58
C PHE A 11 -1.18 3.97 9.24
N ARG A 12 -2.23 4.09 10.05
CA ARG A 12 -2.52 5.31 10.80
C ARG A 12 -1.57 5.54 11.98
N SER A 13 -1.02 4.48 12.58
CA SER A 13 -0.06 4.60 13.68
C SER A 13 1.39 4.89 13.22
N MET A 14 1.71 4.68 11.94
CA MET A 14 3.04 4.94 11.38
C MET A 14 3.31 6.44 11.21
N SER A 15 4.57 6.85 11.32
CA SER A 15 5.01 8.22 11.04
C SER A 15 4.98 8.52 9.52
N ASP A 16 5.01 9.79 9.13
CA ASP A 16 4.97 10.18 7.71
C ASP A 16 6.14 9.61 6.90
N ASN A 17 7.35 9.59 7.50
CA ASN A 17 8.54 9.02 6.89
C ASN A 17 8.44 7.49 6.74
N GLU A 18 7.84 6.81 7.72
CA GLU A 18 7.63 5.36 7.68
C GLU A 18 6.56 4.99 6.64
N LEU A 19 5.51 5.80 6.51
CA LEU A 19 4.51 5.64 5.46
C LEU A 19 5.12 5.77 4.07
N GLU A 20 6.00 6.74 3.85
CA GLU A 20 6.66 6.91 2.55
C GLU A 20 7.57 5.73 2.21
N SER A 21 8.35 5.26 3.18
CA SER A 21 9.17 4.05 3.03
C SER A 21 8.32 2.80 2.72
N GLU A 22 7.22 2.61 3.44
CA GLU A 22 6.30 1.49 3.21
C GLU A 22 5.63 1.58 1.82
N VAL A 23 5.30 2.79 1.35
CA VAL A 23 4.78 2.98 -0.02
C VAL A 23 5.78 2.51 -1.07
N GLU A 24 7.07 2.82 -0.90
CA GLU A 24 8.11 2.36 -1.81
C GLU A 24 8.27 0.84 -1.81
N GLU A 25 8.30 0.23 -0.63
CA GLU A 25 8.42 -1.23 -0.49
C GLU A 25 7.23 -1.96 -1.11
N VAL A 26 6.00 -1.50 -0.85
CA VAL A 26 4.78 -2.09 -1.44
C VAL A 26 4.75 -1.89 -2.96
N ARG A 27 5.30 -0.78 -3.48
CA ARG A 27 5.44 -0.57 -4.94
C ARG A 27 6.45 -1.53 -5.57
N LYS A 28 7.61 -1.75 -4.94
CA LYS A 28 8.59 -2.75 -5.40
C LYS A 28 7.96 -4.14 -5.44
N ARG A 29 7.20 -4.52 -4.41
CA ARG A 29 6.46 -5.78 -4.37
C ARG A 29 5.42 -5.87 -5.49
N LEU A 30 4.69 -4.78 -5.78
CA LEU A 30 3.76 -4.74 -6.90
C LEU A 30 4.47 -4.95 -8.26
N PHE A 31 5.66 -4.38 -8.43
CA PHE A 31 6.47 -4.56 -9.63
C PHE A 31 6.90 -6.01 -9.80
N GLN A 32 7.42 -6.64 -8.73
CA GLN A 32 7.78 -8.05 -8.74
C GLN A 32 6.58 -8.96 -9.07
N LEU A 33 5.42 -8.71 -8.47
CA LEU A 33 4.20 -9.47 -8.76
C LEU A 33 3.72 -9.28 -10.22
N ARG A 34 3.89 -8.08 -10.79
CA ARG A 34 3.59 -7.85 -12.22
C ARG A 34 4.56 -8.62 -13.12
N LEU A 35 5.84 -8.64 -12.76
CA LEU A 35 6.85 -9.40 -13.48
C LEU A 35 6.54 -10.90 -13.45
N GLN A 36 6.25 -11.46 -12.28
CA GLN A 36 5.82 -12.86 -12.12
C GLN A 36 4.50 -13.17 -12.85
N SER A 37 3.58 -12.20 -12.89
CA SER A 37 2.35 -12.33 -13.67
C SER A 37 2.63 -12.40 -15.17
N SER A 38 3.65 -11.69 -15.66
CA SER A 38 4.04 -11.73 -17.07
C SER A 38 4.72 -13.04 -17.46
N THR A 39 5.50 -13.64 -16.54
CA THR A 39 6.14 -14.95 -16.74
C THR A 39 5.18 -16.13 -16.57
N ARG A 40 3.89 -15.87 -16.27
CA ARG A 40 2.86 -16.89 -15.96
C ARG A 40 3.22 -17.81 -14.79
N GLN A 41 4.13 -17.38 -13.91
CA GLN A 41 4.55 -18.12 -12.70
C GLN A 41 3.86 -17.60 -11.44
N LEU A 42 2.77 -16.84 -11.58
CA LEU A 42 2.10 -16.24 -10.45
C LEU A 42 1.26 -17.30 -9.73
N GLU A 43 1.71 -17.74 -8.56
CA GLU A 43 1.00 -18.72 -7.73
C GLU A 43 -0.35 -18.17 -7.22
N ASN A 44 -0.45 -16.86 -6.98
CA ASN A 44 -1.63 -16.26 -6.37
C ASN A 44 -2.03 -14.90 -6.96
N TYR A 45 -2.96 -14.93 -7.91
CA TYR A 45 -3.57 -13.74 -8.53
C TYR A 45 -4.29 -12.80 -7.55
N ARG A 46 -4.70 -13.29 -6.38
CA ARG A 46 -5.38 -12.44 -5.37
C ARG A 46 -4.41 -11.46 -4.73
N GLU A 47 -3.11 -11.80 -4.65
CA GLU A 47 -2.10 -10.91 -4.09
C GLU A 47 -1.95 -9.63 -4.91
N LEU A 48 -2.01 -9.72 -6.23
CA LEU A 48 -1.92 -8.56 -7.11
C LEU A 48 -3.07 -7.56 -6.87
N ARG A 49 -4.27 -8.05 -6.53
CA ARG A 49 -5.39 -7.18 -6.11
C ARG A 49 -5.20 -6.63 -4.70
N ARG A 50 -4.65 -7.42 -3.77
CA ARG A 50 -4.37 -7.00 -2.39
C ARG A 50 -3.33 -5.88 -2.35
N VAL A 51 -2.18 -6.10 -2.97
CA VAL A 51 -1.06 -5.14 -3.00
C VAL A 51 -1.46 -3.84 -3.69
N ARG A 52 -2.23 -3.89 -4.79
CA ARG A 52 -2.79 -2.67 -5.41
C ARG A 52 -3.65 -1.85 -4.45
N ARG A 53 -4.52 -2.50 -3.67
CA ARG A 53 -5.36 -1.83 -2.66
C ARG A 53 -4.54 -1.26 -1.51
N GLN A 54 -3.46 -1.95 -1.12
CA GLN A 54 -2.56 -1.50 -0.07
C GLN A 54 -1.85 -0.20 -0.48
N VAL A 55 -1.30 -0.13 -1.70
CA VAL A 55 -0.70 1.10 -2.25
C VAL A 55 -1.72 2.25 -2.24
N ALA A 56 -2.94 2.00 -2.73
CA ALA A 56 -3.97 3.04 -2.79
C ALA A 56 -4.32 3.59 -1.39
N ARG A 57 -4.48 2.71 -0.38
CA ARG A 57 -4.77 3.12 1.00
C ARG A 57 -3.63 3.95 1.60
N LEU A 58 -2.38 3.51 1.42
CA LEU A 58 -1.21 4.25 1.90
C LEU A 58 -1.10 5.64 1.26
N GLN A 59 -1.33 5.73 -0.05
CA GLN A 59 -1.33 7.00 -0.77
C GLN A 59 -2.48 7.91 -0.32
N THR A 60 -3.67 7.35 -0.06
CA THR A 60 -4.79 8.12 0.50
C THR A 60 -4.43 8.67 1.88
N LEU A 61 -3.85 7.88 2.77
CA LEU A 61 -3.43 8.34 4.10
C LEU A 61 -2.34 9.42 4.03
N SER A 62 -1.32 9.24 3.20
CA SER A 62 -0.30 10.27 2.95
C SER A 62 -0.94 11.57 2.44
N ARG A 63 -1.91 11.46 1.53
CA ARG A 63 -2.68 12.60 1.02
C ARG A 63 -3.66 13.17 2.04
N GLU A 64 -4.16 12.42 3.01
CA GLU A 64 -5.01 12.94 4.09
C GLU A 64 -4.18 13.73 5.13
N ARG A 65 -2.91 13.38 5.32
CA ARG A 65 -2.00 14.08 6.23
C ARG A 65 -1.43 15.37 5.65
N ARG A 66 -1.18 15.40 4.34
CA ARG A 66 -0.67 16.59 3.60
C ARG A 66 -1.55 17.86 3.63
N PRO A 67 -2.90 17.83 3.55
CA PRO A 67 -3.75 19.02 3.48
C PRO A 67 -3.74 19.85 4.77
N ALA A 68 -3.26 19.30 5.89
CA ALA A 68 -3.03 20.09 7.10
C ALA A 68 -1.81 21.02 7.00
N GLN A 69 -0.84 20.73 6.11
CA GLN A 69 0.38 21.55 5.93
C GLN A 69 0.20 22.69 4.92
N GLU A 70 -0.73 22.58 3.97
CA GLU A 70 -0.99 23.61 2.95
C GLU A 70 -1.98 24.70 3.40
N ALA A 71 -2.51 24.61 4.62
CA ALA A 71 -3.46 25.60 5.18
C ALA A 71 -2.80 26.59 6.18
N ARG A 72 -1.49 26.80 6.10
CA ARG A 72 -0.76 27.81 6.90
C ARG A 72 0.01 28.77 6.01
#